data_AF-A0A914JX24-F1
#
_entry.id   AF-A0A914JX24-F1
#
_cell.length_a   1.000
_cell.length_b   1.000
_cell.length_c   1.000
_cell.angle_alpha   90.00
_cell.angle_beta   90.00
_cell.angle_gamma   90.00
#
_symmetry.space_group_name_H-M   'P 1'
#
loop_
_entity.id
_entity.type
_entity.pdbx_description
1 polymer ?
#
loop_
_entity_poly.entity_id
_entity_poly.type
_entity_poly.pdbx_seq_one_letter_code
_entity_poly.pdbx_strand_id
1 'polypeptide(L)'
;MAKVLIVVFLAIVSAVGFGIQTQKAFVGVRITNQQIKSQVRLVQKTLVHLDQRFLASLAPIDALHLTFNFYNVSQNNLDPARKALTISAESYVWHFGGLSLDFQGISTAENGTRLVFGLTPESSTKIEAFYGITTEAFRGQGFESLNRDFHPQITIAALQPSESPVLKSKMRRLVNSEFYFGKQMVQRLDLCSEVIDRGTGYFGILAEAEFPL
;
A
#
# COMPACT_ATOMS: atom_id res chain seq x y z
N MET A 1 48.25 4.66 13.86
CA MET A 1 48.23 3.96 12.56
C MET A 1 46.91 3.19 12.47
N ALA A 2 45.94 3.72 11.72
CA ALA A 2 44.59 3.18 11.65
C ALA A 2 44.48 2.10 10.57
N LYS A 3 43.95 0.93 10.92
CA LYS A 3 43.59 -0.13 9.98
C LYS A 3 42.28 0.25 9.29
N VAL A 4 42.33 0.50 7.99
CA VAL A 4 41.15 0.65 7.13
C VAL A 4 40.61 -0.74 6.85
N LEU A 5 39.43 -1.05 7.38
CA LEU A 5 38.68 -2.26 7.07
C LEU A 5 37.90 -2.01 5.77
N ILE A 6 38.42 -2.52 4.65
CA ILE A 6 37.70 -2.52 3.37
C ILE A 6 36.64 -3.62 3.47
N VAL A 7 35.39 -3.23 3.68
CA VAL A 7 34.23 -4.13 3.56
C VAL A 7 33.87 -4.22 2.08
N VAL A 8 34.31 -5.30 1.43
CA VAL A 8 33.89 -5.64 0.08
C VAL A 8 32.45 -6.14 0.15
N PHE A 9 31.51 -5.32 -0.30
CA PHE A 9 30.14 -5.80 -0.57
C PHE A 9 30.20 -6.67 -1.82
N LEU A 10 29.98 -7.98 -1.65
CA LEU A 10 29.72 -8.90 -2.73
C LEU A 10 28.40 -8.49 -3.41
N ALA A 11 28.48 -7.78 -4.51
CA ALA A 11 27.36 -7.66 -5.43
C ALA A 11 27.20 -9.02 -6.11
N ILE A 12 26.20 -9.79 -5.70
CA ILE A 12 25.74 -10.94 -6.47
C ILE A 12 25.07 -10.37 -7.72
N VAL A 13 25.87 -10.23 -8.79
CA VAL A 13 25.34 -10.04 -10.14
C VAL A 13 24.79 -11.40 -10.56
N SER A 14 23.50 -11.62 -10.35
CA SER A 14 22.79 -12.69 -11.04
C SER A 14 22.81 -12.35 -12.53
N ALA A 15 23.46 -13.20 -13.32
CA ALA A 15 23.36 -13.17 -14.77
C ALA A 15 21.91 -13.44 -15.16
N VAL A 16 21.16 -12.40 -15.50
CA VAL A 16 19.81 -12.51 -16.04
C VAL A 16 19.95 -12.49 -17.56
N GLY A 17 19.67 -13.63 -18.19
CA GLY A 17 19.49 -13.69 -19.64
C GLY A 17 18.43 -12.68 -20.10
N PHE A 18 18.48 -12.29 -21.37
CA PHE A 18 17.50 -11.40 -22.03
C PHE A 18 16.10 -12.05 -22.11
N GLY A 19 15.50 -12.35 -20.97
CA GLY A 19 14.09 -12.69 -20.80
C GLY A 19 13.33 -11.45 -20.37
N ILE A 20 12.06 -11.37 -20.76
CA ILE A 20 11.14 -10.31 -20.32
C ILE A 20 11.13 -10.30 -18.78
N GLN A 21 11.68 -9.24 -18.17
CA GLN A 21 11.72 -9.11 -16.72
C GLN A 21 10.30 -8.77 -16.25
N THR A 22 9.61 -9.79 -15.76
CA THR A 22 8.32 -9.65 -15.09
C THR A 22 8.56 -9.38 -13.60
N GLN A 23 7.85 -8.40 -13.05
CA GLN A 23 7.87 -8.05 -11.64
C GLN A 23 6.46 -8.05 -11.07
N LYS A 24 6.35 -8.31 -9.76
CA LYS A 24 5.11 -8.11 -9.03
C LYS A 24 4.90 -6.62 -8.79
N ALA A 25 3.70 -6.15 -9.11
CA ALA A 25 3.26 -4.78 -8.91
C ALA A 25 1.89 -4.79 -8.25
N PHE A 26 1.50 -3.66 -7.67
CA PHE A 26 0.20 -3.50 -7.03
C PHE A 26 -0.55 -2.30 -7.55
N VAL A 27 -1.87 -2.42 -7.67
CA VAL A 27 -2.74 -1.27 -7.88
C VAL A 27 -3.11 -0.71 -6.52
N GLY A 28 -3.00 0.61 -6.35
CA GLY A 28 -3.37 1.26 -5.11
C GLY A 28 -3.71 2.74 -5.24
N VAL A 29 -4.18 3.29 -4.12
CA VAL A 29 -4.44 4.72 -3.95
C VAL A 29 -3.47 5.27 -2.93
N ARG A 30 -2.70 6.28 -3.33
CA ARG A 30 -1.88 7.05 -2.42
C ARG A 30 -2.75 7.87 -1.48
N ILE A 31 -2.39 7.88 -0.19
CA ILE A 31 -3.01 8.78 0.78
C ILE A 31 -2.37 10.16 0.68
N THR A 32 -3.16 11.15 0.26
CA THR A 32 -2.75 12.54 0.09
C THR A 32 -3.37 13.47 1.13
N ASN A 33 -4.48 13.07 1.77
CA ASN A 33 -5.16 13.88 2.77
C ASN A 33 -4.27 14.11 4.02
N GLN A 34 -4.06 15.38 4.37
CA GLN A 34 -3.18 15.79 5.47
C GLN A 34 -3.73 15.47 6.86
N GLN A 35 -5.05 15.41 7.03
CA GLN A 35 -5.68 14.96 8.26
C GLN A 35 -5.31 13.50 8.53
N ILE A 36 -5.48 12.61 7.54
CA ILE A 36 -5.11 11.19 7.67
C ILE A 36 -3.63 11.06 8.02
N LYS A 37 -2.73 11.73 7.27
CA LYS A 37 -1.29 11.72 7.56
C LYS A 37 -0.97 12.20 8.97
N SER A 38 -1.65 13.24 9.45
CA SER A 38 -1.44 13.79 10.80
C SER A 38 -1.92 12.82 11.89
N GLN A 39 -3.04 12.16 11.68
CA GLN A 39 -3.54 11.14 12.61
C GLN A 39 -2.63 9.91 12.66
N VAL A 40 -2.11 9.45 11.51
CA VAL A 40 -1.11 8.36 11.48
C VAL A 40 0.14 8.77 12.25
N ARG A 41 0.66 9.99 12.06
CA ARG A 41 1.81 10.51 12.83
C ARG A 41 1.53 10.51 14.34
N LEU A 42 0.31 10.85 14.76
CA LEU A 42 -0.07 10.81 16.17
C LEU A 42 0.03 9.39 16.73
N VAL A 43 -0.55 8.40 16.03
CA VAL A 43 -0.47 6.99 16.45
C VAL A 43 0.98 6.49 16.47
N GLN A 44 1.78 6.84 15.46
CA GLN A 44 3.20 6.48 15.40
C GLN A 44 4.01 7.10 16.55
N LYS A 45 3.76 8.36 16.92
CA LYS A 45 4.37 9.00 18.09
C LYS A 45 4.01 8.27 19.38
N THR A 46 2.75 7.86 19.54
CA THR A 46 2.30 7.08 20.69
C THR A 46 3.01 5.73 20.76
N LEU A 47 3.17 5.02 19.64
CA LEU A 47 3.94 3.77 19.59
C LEU A 47 5.38 3.97 20.09
N VAL A 48 6.08 4.96 19.56
CA VAL A 48 7.47 5.27 19.93
C VAL A 48 7.58 5.67 21.40
N HIS A 49 6.59 6.38 21.94
CA HIS A 49 6.53 6.68 23.37
C HIS A 49 6.35 5.42 24.24
N LEU A 50 5.58 4.42 23.78
CA LEU A 50 5.44 3.14 24.46
C LEU A 50 6.73 2.30 24.42
N ASP A 51 7.49 2.36 23.32
CA ASP A 51 8.76 1.68 23.14
C ASP A 51 9.57 2.28 21.97
N GLN A 52 10.80 2.72 22.22
CA GLN A 52 11.65 3.31 21.18
C GLN A 52 11.98 2.34 20.04
N ARG A 53 11.89 1.02 20.27
CA ARG A 53 12.15 0.01 19.23
C ARG A 53 11.20 0.09 18.04
N PHE A 54 10.00 0.68 18.21
CA PHE A 54 9.06 0.84 17.10
C PHE A 54 9.54 1.79 16.00
N LEU A 55 10.56 2.63 16.24
CA LEU A 55 11.07 3.59 15.25
C LEU A 55 11.43 2.95 13.90
N ALA A 56 12.05 1.75 13.93
CA ALA A 56 12.44 1.03 12.72
C ALA A 56 11.27 0.32 12.01
N SER A 57 10.11 0.23 12.68
CA SER A 57 8.93 -0.49 12.21
C SER A 57 7.86 0.44 11.64
N LEU A 58 8.03 1.77 11.73
CA LEU A 58 7.04 2.74 11.28
C LEU A 58 6.93 2.73 9.76
N ALA A 59 5.70 2.68 9.25
CA ALA A 59 5.46 2.89 7.83
C ALA A 59 5.78 4.35 7.46
N PRO A 60 6.51 4.63 6.35
CA PRO A 60 6.76 5.99 5.93
C PRO A 60 5.45 6.72 5.60
N ILE A 61 5.26 7.91 6.17
CA ILE A 61 4.01 8.68 6.02
C ILE A 61 3.71 9.01 4.55
N ASP A 62 4.73 9.27 3.74
CA ASP A 62 4.56 9.62 2.33
C ASP A 62 4.37 8.41 1.42
N ALA A 63 4.61 7.20 1.96
CA ALA A 63 4.35 5.91 1.34
C ALA A 63 2.99 5.31 1.73
N LEU A 64 2.18 6.01 2.55
CA LEU A 64 0.84 5.52 2.92
C LEU A 64 -0.03 5.34 1.67
N HIS A 65 -0.58 4.14 1.53
CA HIS A 65 -1.44 3.77 0.42
C HIS A 65 -2.42 2.68 0.84
N LEU A 66 -3.52 2.58 0.10
CA LEU A 66 -4.41 1.44 0.11
C LEU A 66 -4.12 0.57 -1.12
N THR A 67 -3.78 -0.70 -0.91
CA THR A 67 -3.61 -1.67 -1.99
C THR A 67 -4.92 -2.34 -2.34
N PHE A 68 -5.23 -2.48 -3.63
CA PHE A 68 -6.39 -3.23 -4.10
C PHE A 68 -6.03 -4.63 -4.57
N ASN A 69 -5.09 -4.73 -5.51
CA ASN A 69 -4.74 -5.99 -6.16
C ASN A 69 -3.27 -6.00 -6.56
N PHE A 70 -2.72 -7.21 -6.71
CA PHE A 70 -1.36 -7.44 -7.19
C PHE A 70 -1.41 -8.16 -8.54
N TYR A 71 -0.51 -7.77 -9.44
CA TYR A 71 -0.38 -8.34 -10.78
C TYR A 71 1.09 -8.56 -11.13
N ASN A 72 1.33 -9.50 -12.04
CA ASN A 72 2.62 -9.67 -12.69
C ASN A 72 2.68 -8.76 -13.93
N VAL A 73 3.64 -7.85 -13.95
CA VAL A 73 3.79 -6.83 -14.99
C VAL A 73 5.19 -6.85 -15.57
N SER A 74 5.30 -6.52 -16.85
CA SER A 74 6.56 -6.42 -17.59
C SER A 74 6.52 -5.22 -18.51
N GLN A 75 7.66 -4.83 -19.08
CA GLN A 75 7.72 -3.69 -20.01
C GLN A 75 6.75 -3.85 -21.21
N ASN A 76 6.52 -5.09 -21.66
CA ASN A 76 5.66 -5.36 -22.82
C ASN A 76 4.16 -5.23 -22.54
N ASN A 77 3.75 -5.18 -21.27
CA ASN A 77 2.32 -5.12 -20.91
C ASN A 77 1.96 -3.87 -20.08
N LEU A 78 2.83 -2.85 -20.01
CA LEU A 78 2.52 -1.59 -19.33
C LEU A 78 1.34 -0.85 -19.97
N ASP A 79 1.24 -0.83 -21.30
CA ASP A 79 0.12 -0.18 -22.00
C ASP A 79 -1.22 -0.89 -21.74
N PRO A 80 -1.33 -2.23 -21.85
CA PRO A 80 -2.49 -2.97 -21.36
C PRO A 80 -2.84 -2.68 -19.90
N ALA A 81 -1.84 -2.62 -19.01
CA ALA A 81 -2.08 -2.33 -17.59
C ALA A 81 -2.62 -0.91 -17.38
N ARG A 82 -2.07 0.09 -18.09
CA ARG A 82 -2.57 1.47 -18.07
C ARG A 82 -4.01 1.54 -18.56
N LYS A 83 -4.33 0.85 -19.66
CA LYS A 83 -5.69 0.77 -20.19
C LYS A 83 -6.65 0.14 -19.16
N ALA A 84 -6.23 -0.91 -18.45
CA ALA A 84 -7.03 -1.50 -17.38
C ALA A 84 -7.29 -0.50 -16.23
N LEU A 85 -6.29 0.28 -15.81
CA LEU A 85 -6.48 1.34 -14.81
C LEU A 85 -7.50 2.39 -15.27
N THR A 86 -7.39 2.87 -16.52
CA THR A 86 -8.31 3.86 -17.09
C THR A 86 -9.74 3.32 -17.12
N ILE A 87 -9.94 2.11 -17.66
CA ILE A 87 -11.26 1.45 -17.68
C ILE A 87 -11.82 1.33 -16.26
N SER A 88 -10.97 1.00 -15.27
CA SER A 88 -11.40 0.86 -13.87
C SER A 88 -11.93 2.18 -13.30
N ALA A 89 -11.18 3.27 -13.48
CA ALA A 89 -11.54 4.60 -13.01
C ALA A 89 -12.81 5.12 -13.71
N GLU A 90 -12.85 5.06 -15.04
CA GLU A 90 -13.99 5.51 -15.85
C GLU A 90 -15.26 4.72 -15.53
N SER A 91 -15.15 3.39 -15.44
CA SER A 91 -16.29 2.53 -15.12
C SER A 91 -16.84 2.82 -13.73
N TYR A 92 -15.98 3.07 -12.74
CA TYR A 92 -16.45 3.42 -11.41
C TYR A 92 -17.15 4.79 -11.39
N VAL A 93 -16.56 5.81 -12.01
CA VAL A 93 -17.18 7.15 -12.10
C VAL A 93 -18.51 7.08 -12.83
N TRP A 94 -18.60 6.33 -13.94
CA TRP A 94 -19.84 6.16 -14.69
C TRP A 94 -20.99 5.62 -13.83
N HIS A 95 -20.71 4.65 -12.94
CA HIS A 95 -21.74 4.03 -12.10
C HIS A 95 -21.98 4.76 -10.77
N PHE A 96 -20.97 5.41 -10.20
CA PHE A 96 -20.99 5.89 -8.82
C PHE A 96 -20.61 7.37 -8.65
N GLY A 97 -20.23 8.07 -9.72
CA GLY A 97 -19.89 9.50 -9.72
C GLY A 97 -18.52 9.86 -9.13
N GLY A 98 -17.85 8.93 -8.45
CA GLY A 98 -16.51 9.16 -7.88
C GLY A 98 -16.25 8.32 -6.64
N LEU A 99 -14.98 8.18 -6.25
CA LEU A 99 -14.57 7.35 -5.12
C LEU A 99 -14.07 8.21 -3.96
N SER A 100 -14.76 8.10 -2.82
CA SER A 100 -14.36 8.72 -1.55
C SER A 100 -14.28 7.65 -0.48
N LEU A 101 -13.16 7.60 0.23
CA LEU A 101 -12.85 6.59 1.24
C LEU A 101 -12.74 7.21 2.61
N ASP A 102 -13.54 6.75 3.55
CA ASP A 102 -13.50 7.17 4.93
C ASP A 102 -12.80 6.12 5.78
N PHE A 103 -11.89 6.57 6.66
CA PHE A 103 -10.99 5.71 7.40
C PHE A 103 -11.22 5.81 8.91
N GLN A 104 -11.42 4.66 9.53
CA GLN A 104 -11.70 4.52 10.96
C GLN A 104 -11.11 3.22 11.49
N GLY A 105 -10.81 3.24 12.77
CA GLY A 105 -10.43 2.07 13.53
C GLY A 105 -8.94 1.80 13.44
N ILE A 106 -8.40 1.23 14.52
CA ILE A 106 -7.05 0.70 14.59
C ILE A 106 -7.19 -0.77 14.96
N SER A 107 -6.52 -1.64 14.21
CA SER A 107 -6.51 -3.08 14.45
C SER A 107 -5.11 -3.65 14.21
N THR A 108 -4.98 -4.97 14.34
CA THR A 108 -3.74 -5.67 14.01
C THR A 108 -3.98 -6.74 12.96
N ALA A 109 -3.03 -6.91 12.05
CA ALA A 109 -3.02 -7.95 11.02
C ALA A 109 -1.78 -8.85 11.14
N GLU A 110 -1.74 -9.92 10.34
CA GLU A 110 -0.61 -10.86 10.24
C GLU A 110 -0.15 -11.40 11.60
N ASN A 111 -1.08 -11.95 12.39
CA ASN A 111 -0.80 -12.45 13.74
C ASN A 111 -0.20 -11.39 14.68
N GLY A 112 -0.60 -10.14 14.48
CA GLY A 112 -0.19 -9.02 15.32
C GLY A 112 1.19 -8.46 15.01
N THR A 113 1.75 -8.70 13.82
CA THR A 113 2.98 -8.03 13.36
C THR A 113 2.70 -6.69 12.69
N ARG A 114 1.50 -6.45 12.17
CA ARG A 114 1.14 -5.14 11.58
C ARG A 114 0.11 -4.41 12.42
N LEU A 115 0.36 -3.14 12.71
CA LEU A 115 -0.68 -2.21 13.15
C LEU A 115 -1.26 -1.53 11.91
N VAL A 116 -2.58 -1.58 11.78
CA VAL A 116 -3.26 -1.09 10.58
C VAL A 116 -4.48 -0.25 10.97
N PHE A 117 -4.94 0.56 10.03
CA PHE A 117 -6.25 1.19 10.08
C PHE A 117 -7.06 0.82 8.83
N GLY A 118 -8.38 0.81 8.99
CA GLY A 118 -9.31 0.30 8.00
C GLY A 118 -10.26 1.36 7.46
N LEU A 119 -11.17 0.88 6.62
CA LEU A 119 -12.27 1.65 6.06
C LEU A 119 -13.47 1.62 7.01
N THR A 120 -14.30 2.66 6.95
CA THR A 120 -15.66 2.59 7.52
C THR A 120 -16.48 1.53 6.78
N PRO A 121 -17.57 0.98 7.37
CA PRO A 121 -18.42 0.00 6.69
C PRO A 121 -18.93 0.47 5.33
N GLU A 122 -19.36 1.73 5.23
CA GLU A 122 -19.80 2.35 3.97
C GLU A 122 -18.68 2.37 2.92
N SER A 123 -17.47 2.75 3.33
CA SER A 123 -16.32 2.80 2.42
C SER A 123 -15.82 1.41 2.03
N SER A 124 -16.00 0.41 2.90
CA SER A 124 -15.69 -1.00 2.59
C SER A 124 -16.54 -1.49 1.41
N THR A 125 -17.85 -1.26 1.44
CA THR A 125 -18.75 -1.65 0.33
C THR A 125 -18.38 -0.97 -0.99
N LYS A 126 -18.05 0.33 -0.95
CA LYS A 126 -17.57 1.06 -2.15
C LYS A 126 -16.30 0.45 -2.72
N ILE A 127 -15.40 0.02 -1.84
CA ILE A 127 -14.12 -0.56 -2.21
C ILE A 127 -14.23 -2.00 -2.71
N GLU A 128 -15.14 -2.80 -2.18
CA GLU A 128 -15.45 -4.14 -2.71
C GLU A 128 -15.99 -4.05 -4.14
N ALA A 129 -16.90 -3.12 -4.41
CA ALA A 129 -17.40 -2.86 -5.77
C ALA A 129 -16.27 -2.43 -6.71
N PHE A 130 -15.41 -1.51 -6.25
CA PHE A 130 -14.27 -1.04 -7.03
C PHE A 130 -13.21 -2.13 -7.29
N TYR A 131 -12.98 -3.00 -6.31
CA TYR A 131 -12.10 -4.17 -6.45
C TYR A 131 -12.60 -5.12 -7.54
N GLY A 132 -13.91 -5.40 -7.58
CA GLY A 132 -14.54 -6.19 -8.64
C GLY A 132 -14.31 -5.58 -10.03
N ILE A 133 -14.62 -4.29 -10.20
CA ILE A 133 -14.42 -3.56 -11.46
C ILE A 133 -12.95 -3.62 -11.90
N THR A 134 -12.03 -3.34 -10.98
CA THR A 134 -10.58 -3.34 -11.29
C THR A 134 -10.10 -4.73 -11.69
N THR A 135 -10.55 -5.76 -10.97
CA THR A 135 -10.18 -7.14 -11.26
C THR A 135 -10.65 -7.57 -12.65
N GLU A 136 -11.88 -7.23 -13.02
CA GLU A 136 -12.42 -7.54 -14.34
C GLU A 136 -11.76 -6.75 -15.47
N ALA A 137 -11.45 -5.47 -15.24
CA ALA A 137 -10.73 -4.64 -16.22
C ALA A 137 -9.33 -5.22 -16.51
N PHE A 138 -8.59 -5.60 -15.48
CA PHE A 138 -7.27 -6.22 -15.62
C PHE A 138 -7.36 -7.60 -16.29
N ARG A 139 -8.33 -8.43 -15.91
CA ARG A 139 -8.58 -9.73 -16.56
C ARG A 139 -8.87 -9.57 -18.06
N GLY A 140 -9.66 -8.57 -18.43
CA GLY A 140 -9.95 -8.23 -19.84
C GLY A 140 -8.73 -7.75 -20.63
N GLN A 141 -7.65 -7.32 -19.96
CA GLN A 141 -6.36 -6.98 -20.57
C GLN A 141 -5.33 -8.13 -20.44
N GLY A 142 -5.72 -9.31 -19.99
CA GLY A 142 -4.87 -10.50 -19.91
C GLY A 142 -4.04 -10.62 -18.62
N PHE A 143 -4.42 -9.92 -17.55
CA PHE A 143 -3.75 -10.04 -16.25
C PHE A 143 -4.52 -10.95 -15.30
N GLU A 144 -3.79 -11.82 -14.62
CA GLU A 144 -4.31 -12.64 -13.53
C GLU A 144 -4.03 -11.98 -12.18
N SER A 145 -5.07 -11.88 -11.35
CA SER A 145 -4.98 -11.38 -9.99
C SER A 145 -4.13 -12.30 -9.12
N LEU A 146 -3.15 -11.75 -8.41
CA LEU A 146 -2.32 -12.50 -7.45
C LEU A 146 -2.90 -12.47 -6.03
N ASN A 147 -3.96 -11.71 -5.79
CA ASN A 147 -4.67 -11.73 -4.51
C ASN A 147 -5.32 -13.09 -4.26
N ARG A 148 -5.13 -13.61 -3.05
CA ARG A 148 -5.94 -14.73 -2.53
C ARG A 148 -7.23 -14.24 -1.89
N ASP A 149 -7.13 -13.21 -1.06
CA ASP A 149 -8.25 -12.56 -0.40
C ASP A 149 -8.06 -11.04 -0.42
N PHE A 150 -9.15 -10.29 -0.50
CA PHE A 150 -9.12 -8.83 -0.48
C PHE A 150 -9.49 -8.28 0.89
N HIS A 151 -8.52 -7.65 1.56
CA HIS A 151 -8.69 -7.04 2.88
C HIS A 151 -8.10 -5.62 2.87
N PRO A 152 -8.90 -4.59 2.54
CA PRO A 152 -8.41 -3.23 2.39
C PRO A 152 -8.02 -2.62 3.74
N GLN A 153 -6.72 -2.44 3.95
CA GLN A 153 -6.16 -1.84 5.17
C GLN A 153 -4.88 -1.07 4.87
N ILE A 154 -4.56 -0.08 5.71
CA ILE A 154 -3.36 0.74 5.56
C ILE A 154 -2.44 0.48 6.76
N THR A 155 -1.17 0.20 6.47
CA THR A 155 -0.18 -0.11 7.51
C THR A 155 0.32 1.17 8.18
N ILE A 156 0.23 1.22 9.52
CA ILE A 156 0.81 2.27 10.37
C ILE A 156 2.24 1.89 10.75
N ALA A 157 2.43 0.61 11.12
CA ALA A 157 3.72 0.03 11.49
C ALA A 157 3.72 -1.47 11.19
N ALA A 158 4.87 -2.01 10.81
CA ALA A 158 5.09 -3.43 10.57
C ALA A 158 6.34 -3.90 11.33
N LEU A 159 6.13 -4.81 12.27
CA LEU A 159 7.17 -5.48 13.02
C LEU A 159 7.84 -6.56 12.15
N GLN A 160 9.13 -6.76 12.37
CA GLN A 160 9.83 -7.91 11.80
C GLN A 160 9.30 -9.21 12.42
N PRO A 161 9.24 -10.34 11.67
CA PRO A 161 8.70 -11.59 12.19
C PRO A 161 9.38 -12.10 13.47
N SER A 162 10.67 -11.81 13.62
CA SER A 162 11.51 -12.18 14.78
C SER A 162 11.32 -11.28 15.99
N GLU A 163 10.54 -10.21 15.90
CA GLU A 163 10.37 -9.27 17.00
C GLU A 163 9.52 -9.81 18.15
N SER A 164 9.91 -9.40 19.35
CA SER A 164 9.43 -9.97 20.62
C SER A 164 7.91 -9.89 20.79
N PRO A 165 7.26 -10.93 21.37
CA PRO A 165 5.86 -10.89 21.79
C PRO A 165 5.47 -9.66 22.62
N VAL A 166 6.44 -9.05 23.32
CA VAL A 166 6.26 -7.81 24.09
C VAL A 166 5.86 -6.64 23.20
N LEU A 167 6.50 -6.46 22.04
CA LEU A 167 6.17 -5.36 21.11
C LEU A 167 4.77 -5.56 20.52
N LYS A 168 4.43 -6.79 20.12
CA LYS A 168 3.07 -7.14 19.67
C LYS A 168 2.02 -6.82 20.72
N SER A 169 2.31 -7.11 22.00
CA SER A 169 1.43 -6.78 23.13
C SER A 169 1.25 -5.28 23.33
N LYS A 170 2.34 -4.49 23.26
CA LYS A 170 2.27 -3.02 23.34
C LYS A 170 1.46 -2.43 22.18
N MET A 171 1.67 -2.93 20.97
CA MET A 171 0.95 -2.51 19.77
C MET A 171 -0.56 -2.75 19.89
N ARG A 172 -0.98 -3.90 20.44
CA ARG A 172 -2.40 -4.21 20.69
C ARG A 172 -3.10 -3.24 21.64
N ARG A 173 -2.37 -2.49 22.48
CA ARG A 173 -2.97 -1.47 23.37
C ARG A 173 -3.53 -0.27 22.62
N LEU A 174 -3.16 -0.10 21.34
CA LEU A 174 -3.66 0.98 20.48
C LEU A 174 -4.85 0.56 19.63
N VAL A 175 -5.27 -0.71 19.67
CA VAL A 175 -6.48 -1.17 18.97
C VAL A 175 -7.67 -0.39 19.50
N ASN A 176 -8.39 0.26 18.60
CA ASN A 176 -9.49 1.15 18.93
C ASN A 176 -10.41 1.29 17.70
N SER A 177 -11.65 0.80 17.76
CA SER A 177 -12.60 0.87 16.65
C SER A 177 -13.11 2.28 16.37
N GLU A 178 -13.07 3.18 17.34
CA GLU A 178 -13.68 4.52 17.24
C GLU A 178 -12.71 5.60 16.75
N PHE A 179 -11.42 5.26 16.59
CA PHE A 179 -10.43 6.24 16.19
C PHE A 179 -10.62 6.64 14.71
N TYR A 180 -10.93 7.92 14.47
CA TYR A 180 -11.20 8.44 13.14
C TYR A 180 -9.94 9.05 12.50
N PHE A 181 -9.59 8.59 11.29
CA PHE A 181 -8.42 9.08 10.55
C PHE A 181 -8.76 10.21 9.58
N GLY A 182 -9.94 10.16 8.97
CA GLY A 182 -10.36 11.14 7.96
C GLY A 182 -10.76 10.50 6.64
N LYS A 183 -11.10 11.37 5.69
CA LYS A 183 -11.63 11.01 4.37
C LYS A 183 -10.65 11.32 3.25
N GLN A 184 -10.44 10.37 2.35
CA GLN A 184 -9.64 10.51 1.13
C GLN A 184 -10.56 10.58 -0.09
N MET A 185 -10.52 11.69 -0.81
CA MET A 185 -11.04 11.73 -2.18
C MET A 185 -10.03 11.07 -3.11
N VAL A 186 -10.45 10.07 -3.88
CA VAL A 186 -9.56 9.37 -4.80
C VAL A 186 -9.53 10.13 -6.11
N GLN A 187 -8.35 10.64 -6.46
CA GLN A 187 -8.12 11.39 -7.70
C GLN A 187 -7.38 10.56 -8.75
N ARG A 188 -6.63 9.53 -8.32
CA ARG A 188 -5.75 8.76 -9.18
C ARG A 188 -5.56 7.34 -8.66
N LEU A 189 -5.44 6.41 -9.59
CA LEU A 189 -4.98 5.04 -9.35
C LEU A 189 -3.54 4.91 -9.82
N ASP A 190 -2.72 4.27 -9.00
CA ASP A 190 -1.33 4.00 -9.33
C ASP A 190 -1.14 2.49 -9.46
N LEU A 191 -0.50 2.04 -10.54
CA LEU A 191 0.15 0.74 -10.59
C LEU A 191 1.62 0.92 -10.17
N CYS A 192 1.95 0.39 -9.01
CA CYS A 192 3.21 0.60 -8.33
C CYS A 192 4.08 -0.66 -8.33
N SER A 193 5.39 -0.47 -8.49
CA SER A 193 6.37 -1.47 -8.06
C SER A 193 6.36 -1.64 -6.54
N GLU A 194 6.92 -2.74 -6.03
CA GLU A 194 7.05 -2.97 -4.58
C GLU A 194 8.22 -2.18 -3.94
N VAL A 195 8.94 -1.37 -4.72
CA VAL A 195 10.12 -0.62 -4.26
C VAL A 195 9.79 0.86 -4.08
N ILE A 196 10.16 1.41 -2.93
CA ILE A 196 10.06 2.85 -2.68
C ILE A 196 11.10 3.58 -3.52
N ASP A 197 10.62 4.51 -4.33
CA ASP A 197 11.42 5.49 -5.04
C ASP A 197 11.98 6.53 -4.05
N ARG A 198 13.31 6.67 -4.03
CA ARG A 198 14.02 7.54 -3.08
C ARG A 198 13.81 9.02 -3.33
N GLY A 199 13.48 9.42 -4.56
CA GLY A 199 13.21 10.82 -4.92
C GLY A 199 11.83 11.28 -4.46
N THR A 200 10.82 10.40 -4.56
CA THR A 200 9.44 10.74 -4.20
C THR A 200 9.03 10.32 -2.78
N GLY A 201 9.75 9.37 -2.18
CA GLY A 201 9.36 8.74 -0.91
C GLY A 201 8.09 7.88 -1.02
N TYR A 202 7.61 7.64 -2.24
CA TYR A 202 6.47 6.78 -2.57
C TYR A 202 6.95 5.59 -3.40
N PHE A 203 6.08 4.62 -3.65
CA PHE A 203 6.41 3.49 -4.53
C PHE A 203 6.65 3.95 -5.96
N GLY A 204 7.56 3.28 -6.67
CA GLY A 204 7.83 3.58 -8.08
C GLY A 204 6.58 3.33 -8.94
N ILE A 205 6.07 4.36 -9.60
CA ILE A 205 4.86 4.32 -10.42
C ILE A 205 5.21 3.80 -11.81
N LEU A 206 4.55 2.72 -12.23
CA LEU A 206 4.72 2.08 -13.53
C LEU A 206 3.68 2.56 -14.54
N ALA A 207 2.45 2.75 -14.06
CA ALA A 207 1.35 3.34 -14.80
C ALA A 207 0.40 4.04 -13.82
N GLU A 208 -0.38 4.98 -14.33
CA GLU A 208 -1.37 5.71 -13.55
C GLU A 208 -2.58 6.05 -14.43
N ALA A 209 -3.73 6.25 -13.79
CA ALA A 209 -4.94 6.77 -14.40
C ALA A 209 -5.68 7.68 -13.40
N GLU A 210 -6.13 8.84 -13.87
CA GLU A 210 -6.95 9.76 -13.07
C GLU A 210 -8.41 9.31 -13.04
N PHE A 211 -9.11 9.64 -11.95
CA PHE A 211 -10.56 9.57 -11.92
C PHE A 211 -11.11 10.75 -12.72
N PRO A 212 -11.92 10.51 -13.78
CA PRO A 212 -12.52 11.60 -14.52
C PRO A 212 -13.44 12.43 -13.62
N LEU A 213 -13.38 13.74 -13.80
CA LEU A 213 -14.21 14.73 -13.10
C LEU A 213 -15.64 14.77 -13.65
#